data_AF-A0A6A4HU19-F1
#
_entry.id   AF-A0A6A4HU19-F1
#
_cell.length_a   1.000
_cell.length_b   1.000
_cell.length_c   1.000
_cell.angle_alpha   90.00
_cell.angle_beta   90.00
_cell.angle_gamma   90.00
#
_symmetry.space_group_name_H-M   'P 1'
#
loop_
_entity.id
_entity.type
_entity.pdbx_description
1 polymer ?
#
loop_
_entity_poly.entity_id
_entity_poly.type
_entity_poly.pdbx_seq_one_letter_code
_entity_poly.pdbx_strand_id
1 'polypeptide(L)'
;MLLLLGRSALCNLVTVDDSDPSVLYSPVGAWTARSATENCTECTAQPDPSEMYNGTWHDGTFNPDAGSNDFPNTPLFANLTFYGTAVYVFCALAESKTSPDGDSVMGFYIDNELKDTFNKSALGLNDTYDYNVPVFSISSLTLDFHELVLQNGIVNGSKSLVLLDYILYSNDSTEPSPSFTTVLNPTSSSNIAPSALVAAASTHDTPTIVAVAVIVPIGAFLLILCTIYLRRRWRRRRQTEMTTSQPRASPFTLPSHILPQKLNCPWKPSTVVPVPAPALSSWTIEPLSLPPSHPASGYVNGSGRPVTASVPSAPPSSQQAQGDIVEPPRRISYPNPASQSTSSRLSRYPTSPSSASSSSYGVVIYVHNLQDP
;
A
#
# COMPACT_ATOMS: atom_id res chain seq x y z
N MET A 1 -3.37 -35.75 -34.23
CA MET A 1 -3.49 -34.32 -33.86
C MET A 1 -3.91 -34.28 -32.40
N LEU A 2 -2.94 -34.25 -31.49
CA LEU A 2 -3.14 -34.30 -30.05
C LEU A 2 -3.41 -32.85 -29.58
N LEU A 3 -4.65 -32.55 -29.21
CA LEU A 3 -5.00 -31.26 -28.60
C LEU A 3 -4.39 -31.22 -27.20
N LEU A 4 -3.21 -30.60 -27.08
CA LEU A 4 -2.70 -30.13 -25.81
C LEU A 4 -3.64 -29.04 -25.32
N LEU A 5 -4.60 -29.40 -24.46
CA LEU A 5 -5.35 -28.45 -23.67
C LEU A 5 -4.35 -27.76 -22.74
N GLY A 6 -3.88 -26.58 -23.17
CA GLY A 6 -3.08 -25.70 -22.34
C GLY A 6 -3.86 -25.42 -21.06
N ARG A 7 -3.37 -25.93 -19.93
CA ARG A 7 -3.87 -25.50 -18.62
C ARG A 7 -3.54 -24.02 -18.52
N SER A 8 -4.56 -23.16 -18.57
CA SER A 8 -4.41 -21.78 -18.12
C SER A 8 -3.87 -21.83 -16.70
N ALA A 9 -2.62 -21.42 -16.53
CA ALA A 9 -2.07 -21.22 -15.19
C ALA A 9 -2.96 -20.18 -14.51
N LEU A 10 -3.66 -20.60 -13.47
CA LEU A 10 -4.31 -19.68 -12.56
C LEU A 10 -3.19 -18.95 -11.85
N CYS A 11 -3.00 -17.67 -12.18
CA CYS A 11 -2.19 -16.80 -11.36
C CYS A 11 -2.85 -16.71 -9.98
N ASN A 12 -2.17 -17.23 -8.98
CA ASN A 12 -2.65 -17.10 -7.61
C ASN A 12 -2.36 -15.67 -7.18
N LEU A 13 -3.39 -14.93 -6.81
CA LEU A 13 -3.20 -13.62 -6.19
C LEU A 13 -3.07 -13.81 -4.68
N VAL A 14 -2.04 -13.22 -4.12
CA VAL A 14 -1.82 -13.13 -2.67
C VAL A 14 -2.23 -11.73 -2.23
N THR A 15 -3.04 -11.66 -1.18
CA THR A 15 -3.41 -10.40 -0.53
C THR A 15 -2.58 -10.23 0.74
N VAL A 16 -1.91 -9.10 0.84
CA VAL A 16 -1.16 -8.65 2.01
C VAL A 16 -1.94 -7.51 2.63
N ASP A 17 -2.42 -7.75 3.83
CA ASP A 17 -3.07 -6.76 4.68
C ASP A 17 -2.07 -5.66 5.08
N ASP A 18 -2.50 -4.41 5.24
CA ASP A 18 -1.62 -3.33 5.73
C ASP A 18 -1.01 -3.66 7.10
N SER A 19 -1.71 -4.41 7.95
CA SER A 19 -1.20 -4.80 9.27
C SER A 19 -0.33 -6.05 9.23
N ASP A 20 -0.04 -6.60 8.05
CA ASP A 20 0.88 -7.72 7.90
C ASP A 20 2.33 -7.29 8.24
N PRO A 21 3.05 -8.04 9.08
CA PRO A 21 4.41 -7.69 9.50
C PRO A 21 5.45 -7.70 8.36
N SER A 22 5.11 -8.20 7.18
CA SER A 22 5.94 -8.09 5.98
C SER A 22 5.95 -6.68 5.37
N VAL A 23 4.98 -5.83 5.71
CA VAL A 23 4.96 -4.42 5.31
C VAL A 23 5.80 -3.62 6.31
N LEU A 24 6.88 -3.02 5.81
CA LEU A 24 7.80 -2.23 6.63
C LEU A 24 7.53 -0.74 6.44
N TYR A 25 7.16 -0.07 7.54
CA TYR A 25 6.86 1.35 7.56
C TYR A 25 8.05 2.17 8.04
N SER A 26 8.34 3.27 7.34
CA SER A 26 9.37 4.23 7.76
C SER A 26 9.00 5.67 7.44
N PRO A 27 9.55 6.67 8.16
CA PRO A 27 10.24 6.55 9.43
C PRO A 27 9.36 5.88 10.51
N VAL A 28 10.00 5.22 11.48
CA VAL A 28 9.27 4.60 12.60
C VAL A 28 8.55 5.69 13.39
N GLY A 29 7.24 5.52 13.60
CA GLY A 29 6.40 6.49 14.29
C GLY A 29 5.72 7.52 13.37
N ALA A 30 6.09 7.59 12.09
CA ALA A 30 5.43 8.47 11.11
C ALA A 30 4.11 7.88 10.59
N TRP A 31 3.97 6.56 10.69
CA TRP A 31 2.77 5.81 10.34
C TRP A 31 2.04 5.36 11.58
N THR A 32 0.71 5.38 11.54
CA THR A 32 -0.10 4.84 12.63
C THR A 32 -1.04 3.74 12.13
N ALA A 33 -0.87 2.54 12.68
CA ALA A 33 -1.81 1.45 12.52
C ALA A 33 -3.16 1.83 13.14
N ARG A 34 -4.25 1.48 12.45
CA ARG A 34 -5.63 1.73 12.89
C ARG A 34 -6.48 0.51 12.61
N SER A 35 -7.56 0.38 13.38
CA SER A 35 -8.51 -0.71 13.20
C SER A 35 -9.88 -0.36 13.78
N ALA A 36 -10.88 -1.19 13.46
CA ALA A 36 -12.20 -1.14 14.10
C ALA A 36 -12.16 -1.23 15.65
N THR A 37 -11.07 -1.76 16.22
CA THR A 37 -10.92 -1.91 17.67
C THR A 37 -10.09 -0.82 18.33
N GLU A 38 -9.38 -0.02 17.54
CA GLU A 38 -8.49 1.03 18.00
C GLU A 38 -8.95 2.38 17.45
N ASN A 39 -10.06 2.87 18.00
CA ASN A 39 -10.56 4.19 17.66
C ASN A 39 -9.56 5.26 18.10
N CYS A 40 -9.06 6.01 17.12
CA CYS A 40 -8.26 7.19 17.37
C CYS A 40 -9.17 8.39 17.60
N THR A 41 -9.31 8.82 18.84
CA THR A 41 -10.15 10.00 19.18
C THR A 41 -9.55 11.31 18.69
N GLU A 42 -8.24 11.37 18.46
CA GLU A 42 -7.54 12.59 18.04
C GLU A 42 -7.25 12.62 16.53
N CYS A 43 -7.55 11.54 15.81
CA CYS A 43 -7.32 11.47 14.38
C CYS A 43 -8.46 12.12 13.63
N THR A 44 -8.07 12.87 12.60
CA THR A 44 -9.01 13.50 11.68
C THR A 44 -9.45 12.51 10.59
N ALA A 45 -8.55 11.65 10.11
CA ALA A 45 -8.90 10.57 9.18
C ALA A 45 -9.52 9.38 9.94
N GLN A 46 -10.76 9.04 9.61
CA GLN A 46 -11.55 7.96 10.20
C GLN A 46 -12.39 7.27 9.10
N PRO A 47 -11.77 6.49 8.20
CA PRO A 47 -12.53 5.64 7.28
C PRO A 47 -13.41 4.64 8.04
N ASP A 48 -14.48 4.19 7.42
CA ASP A 48 -15.35 3.12 7.95
C ASP A 48 -14.57 1.80 7.95
N PRO A 49 -14.26 1.21 9.11
CA PRO A 49 -13.51 -0.04 9.17
C PRO A 49 -14.24 -1.22 8.50
N SER A 50 -15.55 -1.15 8.26
CA SER A 50 -16.26 -2.23 7.55
C SER A 50 -16.01 -2.24 6.05
N GLU A 51 -15.50 -1.15 5.50
CA GLU A 51 -15.14 -0.99 4.08
C GLU A 51 -13.64 -1.17 3.82
N MET A 52 -12.82 -1.24 4.88
CA MET A 52 -11.39 -1.57 4.81
C MET A 52 -11.16 -3.09 4.84
N TYR A 53 -10.13 -3.56 4.17
CA TYR A 53 -9.72 -4.96 4.20
C TYR A 53 -9.35 -5.38 5.63
N ASN A 54 -9.97 -6.45 6.12
CA ASN A 54 -9.95 -6.90 7.52
C ASN A 54 -10.26 -5.83 8.59
N GLY A 55 -10.77 -4.67 8.19
CA GLY A 55 -11.04 -3.54 9.06
C GLY A 55 -9.81 -2.92 9.70
N THR A 56 -8.67 -2.95 8.99
CA THR A 56 -7.41 -2.33 9.35
C THR A 56 -6.95 -1.34 8.28
N TRP A 57 -6.11 -0.39 8.67
CA TRP A 57 -5.41 0.50 7.75
C TRP A 57 -4.20 1.14 8.42
N HIS A 58 -3.24 1.58 7.62
CA HIS A 58 -2.12 2.40 8.08
C HIS A 58 -2.26 3.83 7.56
N ASP A 59 -2.34 4.77 8.49
CA ASP A 59 -2.38 6.21 8.24
C ASP A 59 -0.96 6.78 8.20
N GLY A 60 -0.61 7.42 7.09
CA GLY A 60 0.61 8.23 6.96
C GLY A 60 0.27 9.63 6.45
N THR A 61 0.71 10.67 7.16
CA THR A 61 0.53 12.07 6.75
C THR A 61 1.89 12.73 6.53
N PHE A 62 2.20 13.07 5.27
CA PHE A 62 3.29 13.97 4.94
C PHE A 62 2.83 15.42 5.12
N ASN A 63 3.63 16.23 5.82
CA ASN A 63 3.35 17.66 5.97
C ASN A 63 4.66 18.47 5.87
N PRO A 64 4.79 19.41 4.92
CA PRO A 64 6.01 20.21 4.75
C PRO A 64 6.24 21.25 5.85
N ASP A 65 5.19 21.62 6.60
CA ASP A 65 5.25 22.71 7.57
C ASP A 65 6.03 22.30 8.82
N ALA A 66 6.96 23.16 9.26
CA ALA A 66 7.75 22.93 10.46
C ALA A 66 6.87 22.83 11.71
N GLY A 67 7.10 21.80 12.54
CA GLY A 67 6.37 21.56 13.78
C GLY A 67 4.95 21.01 13.61
N SER A 68 4.55 20.63 12.39
CA SER A 68 3.24 20.03 12.12
C SER A 68 3.09 18.61 12.64
N ASN A 69 4.18 17.85 12.69
CA ASN A 69 4.30 16.52 13.28
C ASN A 69 5.78 16.29 13.69
N ASP A 70 6.10 15.09 14.17
CA ASP A 70 7.46 14.70 14.57
C ASP A 70 8.42 14.51 13.38
N PHE A 71 7.89 14.46 12.15
CA PHE A 71 8.62 14.20 10.90
C PHE A 71 8.32 15.28 9.83
N PRO A 72 8.49 16.58 10.14
CA PRO A 72 8.10 17.63 9.23
C PRO A 72 8.96 17.56 7.97
N ASN A 73 8.33 17.78 6.83
CA ASN A 73 8.97 17.79 5.51
C ASN A 73 9.78 16.51 5.18
N THR A 74 9.42 15.39 5.79
CA THR A 74 10.10 14.09 5.60
C THR A 74 9.14 13.13 4.90
N PRO A 75 9.46 12.63 3.68
CA PRO A 75 8.66 11.61 3.02
C PRO A 75 8.53 10.34 3.85
N LEU A 76 7.38 9.69 3.74
CA LEU A 76 7.06 8.45 4.47
C LEU A 76 7.06 7.29 3.47
N PHE A 77 7.47 6.09 3.90
CA PHE A 77 7.58 4.92 3.05
C PHE A 77 6.89 3.69 3.64
N ALA A 78 6.28 2.89 2.79
CA ALA A 78 5.81 1.54 3.09
C ALA A 78 6.43 0.56 2.08
N ASN A 79 7.17 -0.44 2.56
CA ASN A 79 7.94 -1.35 1.74
C ASN A 79 7.42 -2.77 1.85
N LEU A 80 7.37 -3.51 0.74
CA LEU A 80 6.98 -4.91 0.69
C LEU A 80 7.87 -5.66 -0.31
N THR A 81 8.46 -6.78 0.11
CA THR A 81 9.12 -7.72 -0.80
C THR A 81 8.17 -8.85 -1.19
N PHE A 82 8.08 -9.16 -2.48
CA PHE A 82 7.23 -10.23 -2.98
C PHE A 82 7.89 -11.01 -4.11
N TYR A 83 7.45 -12.24 -4.37
CA TYR A 83 7.89 -13.05 -5.51
C TYR A 83 6.73 -13.19 -6.49
N GLY A 84 6.83 -12.56 -7.66
CA GLY A 84 5.68 -12.40 -8.54
C GLY A 84 5.95 -11.71 -9.86
N THR A 85 4.87 -11.48 -10.62
CA THR A 85 4.86 -10.84 -11.95
C THR A 85 3.96 -9.59 -12.01
N ALA A 86 3.20 -9.34 -10.95
CA ALA A 86 2.23 -8.27 -10.85
C ALA A 86 2.08 -7.82 -9.40
N VAL A 87 1.82 -6.53 -9.19
CA VAL A 87 1.47 -5.96 -7.89
C VAL A 87 0.50 -4.79 -8.06
N TYR A 88 -0.42 -4.65 -7.09
CA TYR A 88 -1.48 -3.66 -7.04
C TYR A 88 -1.57 -3.13 -5.62
N VAL A 89 -1.70 -1.82 -5.46
CA VAL A 89 -1.83 -1.17 -4.15
C VAL A 89 -3.18 -0.49 -4.07
N PHE A 90 -3.91 -0.76 -2.97
CA PHE A 90 -5.23 -0.21 -2.71
C PHE A 90 -5.20 0.65 -1.46
N CYS A 91 -5.83 1.81 -1.57
CA CYS A 91 -5.99 2.76 -0.46
C CYS A 91 -7.46 3.17 -0.32
N ALA A 92 -7.80 3.68 0.86
CA ALA A 92 -8.93 4.60 1.01
C ALA A 92 -8.45 6.03 0.77
N LEU A 93 -9.26 6.84 0.08
CA LEU A 93 -8.93 8.24 -0.23
C LEU A 93 -9.96 9.16 0.41
N ALA A 94 -9.50 10.07 1.27
CA ALA A 94 -10.37 11.04 1.90
C ALA A 94 -10.72 12.19 0.93
N GLU A 95 -11.97 12.62 0.93
CA GLU A 95 -12.43 13.71 0.06
C GLU A 95 -12.48 15.07 0.77
N SER A 96 -12.12 15.15 2.05
CA SER A 96 -12.08 16.41 2.80
C SER A 96 -10.82 17.23 2.49
N LYS A 97 -10.92 18.56 2.60
CA LYS A 97 -9.79 19.49 2.39
C LYS A 97 -9.16 19.99 3.69
N THR A 98 -9.71 19.63 4.85
CA THR A 98 -9.33 20.28 6.12
C THR A 98 -9.15 19.31 7.26
N SER A 99 -10.05 18.34 7.43
CA SER A 99 -10.00 17.41 8.57
C SER A 99 -10.62 16.05 8.19
N PRO A 100 -9.84 15.14 7.56
CA PRO A 100 -8.43 15.29 7.23
C PRO A 100 -8.21 16.17 5.98
N ASP A 101 -6.97 16.58 5.74
CA ASP A 101 -6.58 17.04 4.41
C ASP A 101 -6.35 15.79 3.56
N GLY A 102 -7.27 15.53 2.62
CA GLY A 102 -7.34 14.30 1.83
C GLY A 102 -6.52 14.34 0.54
N ASP A 103 -5.81 15.44 0.27
CA ASP A 103 -4.87 15.47 -0.85
C ASP A 103 -3.87 14.31 -0.73
N SER A 104 -3.62 13.62 -1.84
CA SER A 104 -2.84 12.38 -1.88
C SER A 104 -1.79 12.47 -2.99
N VAL A 105 -0.52 12.40 -2.63
CA VAL A 105 0.64 12.45 -3.52
C VAL A 105 1.56 11.29 -3.18
N MET A 106 1.60 10.29 -4.06
CA MET A 106 2.34 9.04 -3.84
C MET A 106 3.29 8.75 -5.01
N GLY A 107 4.45 8.18 -4.72
CA GLY A 107 5.36 7.60 -5.71
C GLY A 107 5.52 6.11 -5.48
N PHE A 108 5.60 5.32 -6.55
CA PHE A 108 5.71 3.87 -6.47
C PHE A 108 6.97 3.39 -7.18
N TYR A 109 7.83 2.71 -6.44
CA TYR A 109 9.08 2.18 -6.94
C TYR A 109 9.02 0.66 -6.94
N ILE A 110 9.57 0.05 -7.99
CA ILE A 110 9.87 -1.38 -8.05
C ILE A 110 11.37 -1.51 -8.25
N ASP A 111 12.03 -2.22 -7.36
CA ASP A 111 13.48 -2.47 -7.41
C ASP A 111 14.30 -1.18 -7.54
N ASN A 112 13.95 -0.18 -6.73
CA ASN A 112 14.52 1.18 -6.70
C ASN A 112 14.30 2.03 -7.98
N GLU A 113 13.45 1.60 -8.90
CA GLU A 113 13.08 2.37 -10.09
C GLU A 113 11.65 2.90 -9.94
N LEU A 114 11.47 4.22 -10.09
CA LEU A 114 10.14 4.84 -10.09
C LEU A 114 9.32 4.30 -11.26
N LYS A 115 8.21 3.60 -10.97
CA LYS A 115 7.31 3.03 -11.98
C LYS A 115 6.10 3.91 -12.25
N ASP A 116 5.56 4.55 -11.22
CA ASP A 116 4.40 5.43 -11.37
C ASP A 116 4.28 6.43 -10.22
N THR A 117 3.43 7.43 -10.41
CA THR A 117 3.06 8.42 -9.39
C THR A 117 1.55 8.58 -9.35
N PHE A 118 0.97 8.65 -8.15
CA PHE A 118 -0.44 8.94 -7.95
C PHE A 118 -0.60 10.34 -7.36
N ASN A 119 -1.47 11.16 -7.95
CA ASN A 119 -1.77 12.49 -7.44
C ASN A 119 -3.29 12.73 -7.53
N LYS A 120 -3.93 12.94 -6.38
CA LYS A 120 -5.34 13.28 -6.26
C LYS A 120 -5.52 14.43 -5.30
N SER A 121 -6.24 15.46 -5.72
CA SER A 121 -6.74 16.49 -4.82
C SER A 121 -8.13 16.13 -4.31
N ALA A 122 -8.37 16.37 -3.03
CA ALA A 122 -9.65 16.14 -2.39
C ALA A 122 -10.76 17.04 -2.98
N LEU A 123 -11.97 16.52 -3.16
CA LEU A 123 -13.09 17.28 -3.71
C LEU A 123 -13.66 18.33 -2.74
N GLY A 124 -13.32 18.26 -1.45
CA GLY A 124 -13.87 19.09 -0.38
C GLY A 124 -15.15 18.54 0.24
N LEU A 125 -15.40 17.24 0.13
CA LEU A 125 -16.50 16.54 0.78
C LEU A 125 -16.04 16.02 2.14
N ASN A 126 -16.59 16.58 3.21
CA ASN A 126 -16.25 16.15 4.57
C ASN A 126 -16.80 14.74 4.85
N ASP A 127 -16.09 13.99 5.69
CA ASP A 127 -16.46 12.64 6.14
C ASP A 127 -16.76 11.64 5.02
N THR A 128 -16.24 11.90 3.82
CA THR A 128 -16.44 11.07 2.63
C THR A 128 -15.11 10.44 2.23
N TYR A 129 -15.16 9.14 1.94
CA TYR A 129 -14.00 8.35 1.54
C TYR A 129 -14.36 7.52 0.31
N ASP A 130 -13.43 7.45 -0.64
CA ASP A 130 -13.45 6.45 -1.71
C ASP A 130 -12.65 5.24 -1.24
N TYR A 131 -13.28 4.07 -1.17
CA TYR A 131 -12.65 2.82 -0.73
C TYR A 131 -12.20 1.98 -1.93
N ASN A 132 -11.27 1.05 -1.68
CA ASN A 132 -10.78 0.10 -2.69
C ASN A 132 -10.25 0.81 -3.96
N VAL A 133 -9.60 1.97 -3.80
CA VAL A 133 -9.07 2.72 -4.93
C VAL A 133 -7.71 2.16 -5.32
N PRO A 134 -7.53 1.62 -6.54
CA PRO A 134 -6.22 1.20 -7.01
C PRO A 134 -5.37 2.44 -7.27
N VAL A 135 -4.40 2.70 -6.38
CA VAL A 135 -3.48 3.85 -6.49
C VAL A 135 -2.21 3.50 -7.28
N PHE A 136 -1.92 2.21 -7.42
CA PHE A 136 -0.83 1.70 -8.25
C PHE A 136 -1.16 0.31 -8.80
N SER A 137 -0.72 0.05 -10.03
CA SER A 137 -0.82 -1.28 -10.63
C SER A 137 0.26 -1.52 -11.67
N ILE A 138 0.92 -2.67 -11.60
CA ILE A 138 1.81 -3.17 -12.64
C ILE A 138 1.60 -4.67 -12.80
N SER A 139 1.45 -5.15 -14.04
CA SER A 139 1.10 -6.56 -14.32
C SER A 139 2.10 -7.27 -15.26
N SER A 140 3.21 -6.61 -15.55
CA SER A 140 4.20 -7.05 -16.53
C SER A 140 5.61 -7.00 -15.97
N LEU A 141 5.79 -7.47 -14.73
CA LEU A 141 7.10 -7.69 -14.14
C LEU A 141 7.66 -9.04 -14.63
N THR A 142 8.98 -9.18 -14.58
CA THR A 142 9.62 -10.49 -14.70
C THR A 142 9.21 -11.37 -13.52
N LEU A 143 9.24 -12.70 -13.66
CA LEU A 143 8.99 -13.58 -12.51
C LEU A 143 10.24 -13.62 -11.63
N ASP A 144 10.31 -12.77 -10.62
CA ASP A 144 11.42 -12.72 -9.66
C ASP A 144 10.97 -12.19 -8.29
N PHE A 145 11.91 -12.09 -7.35
CA PHE A 145 11.75 -11.29 -6.14
C PHE A 145 11.84 -9.81 -6.49
N HIS A 146 10.81 -9.07 -6.08
CA HIS A 146 10.68 -7.64 -6.28
C HIS A 146 10.52 -6.92 -4.94
N GLU A 147 11.04 -5.70 -4.88
CA GLU A 147 10.79 -4.77 -3.78
C GLU A 147 9.85 -3.67 -4.26
N LEU A 148 8.65 -3.62 -3.68
CA LEU A 148 7.73 -2.49 -3.80
C LEU A 148 8.04 -1.48 -2.71
N VAL A 149 8.16 -0.20 -3.10
CA VAL A 149 8.20 0.95 -2.19
C VAL A 149 7.10 1.92 -2.57
N LEU A 150 6.17 2.15 -1.64
CA LEU A 150 5.24 3.28 -1.67
C LEU A 150 5.89 4.43 -0.92
N GLN A 151 6.06 5.58 -1.59
CA GLN A 151 6.48 6.84 -0.97
C GLN A 151 5.28 7.79 -0.88
N ASN A 152 5.00 8.32 0.32
CA ASN A 152 4.02 9.38 0.55
C ASN A 152 4.74 10.74 0.68
N GLY A 153 4.32 11.70 -0.13
CA GLY A 153 4.84 13.06 -0.11
C GLY A 153 6.19 13.23 -0.80
N ILE A 154 6.56 14.50 -0.99
CA ILE A 154 7.81 14.92 -1.64
C ILE A 154 8.37 16.05 -0.80
N VAL A 155 9.69 16.08 -0.57
CA VAL A 155 10.34 17.18 0.16
C VAL A 155 9.98 18.53 -0.48
N ASN A 156 9.49 19.46 0.33
CA ASN A 156 8.94 20.77 -0.05
C ASN A 156 7.70 20.70 -0.97
N GLY A 157 7.03 19.56 -1.03
CA GLY A 157 5.76 19.36 -1.72
C GLY A 157 4.55 19.76 -0.88
N SER A 158 3.35 19.54 -1.41
CA SER A 158 2.10 19.73 -0.68
C SER A 158 1.91 18.69 0.42
N LYS A 159 1.09 19.02 1.41
CA LYS A 159 0.60 18.04 2.40
C LYS A 159 -0.07 16.87 1.67
N SER A 160 0.13 15.65 2.19
CA SER A 160 -0.37 14.43 1.55
C SER A 160 -0.77 13.38 2.58
N LEU A 161 -1.91 12.74 2.37
CA LEU A 161 -2.45 11.66 3.19
C LEU A 161 -2.39 10.33 2.42
N VAL A 162 -2.02 9.26 3.12
CA VAL A 162 -2.17 7.88 2.65
C VAL A 162 -2.91 7.09 3.72
N LEU A 163 -3.99 6.41 3.33
CA LEU A 163 -4.67 5.40 4.13
C LEU A 163 -4.50 4.06 3.41
N LEU A 164 -3.37 3.41 3.65
CA LEU A 164 -3.04 2.14 3.01
C LEU A 164 -3.95 1.04 3.56
N ASP A 165 -4.59 0.29 2.66
CA ASP A 165 -5.57 -0.74 2.99
C ASP A 165 -5.01 -2.15 2.76
N TYR A 166 -4.63 -2.47 1.51
CA TYR A 166 -4.00 -3.75 1.20
C TYR A 166 -3.20 -3.70 -0.10
N ILE A 167 -2.36 -4.72 -0.26
CA ILE A 167 -1.53 -4.93 -1.45
C ILE A 167 -1.88 -6.32 -2.02
N LEU A 168 -2.08 -6.40 -3.34
CA LEU A 168 -2.22 -7.67 -4.05
C LEU A 168 -0.98 -7.91 -4.90
N TYR A 169 -0.45 -9.12 -4.91
CA TYR A 169 0.58 -9.51 -5.87
C TYR A 169 0.32 -10.89 -6.46
N SER A 170 0.84 -11.15 -7.67
CA SER A 170 0.77 -12.48 -8.27
C SER A 170 1.82 -13.41 -7.69
N ASN A 171 1.46 -14.66 -7.44
CA ASN A 171 2.37 -15.71 -7.07
C ASN A 171 2.21 -16.87 -8.06
N ASP A 172 3.19 -17.00 -8.96
CA ASP A 172 3.23 -18.08 -9.95
C ASP A 172 3.99 -19.30 -9.40
N SER A 173 3.89 -19.59 -8.10
CA SER A 173 4.39 -20.83 -7.48
C SER A 173 3.62 -22.06 -8.02
N THR A 174 3.78 -22.32 -9.30
CA THR A 174 3.74 -23.65 -9.90
C THR A 174 5.07 -24.31 -9.54
N GLU A 175 5.46 -24.31 -8.26
CA GLU A 175 6.37 -25.35 -7.81
C GLU A 175 5.62 -26.65 -8.13
N PRO A 176 6.14 -27.51 -9.01
CA PRO A 176 5.55 -28.83 -9.17
C PRO A 176 5.65 -29.46 -7.80
N SER A 177 4.50 -29.56 -7.10
CA SER A 177 4.39 -30.28 -5.84
C SER A 177 5.21 -31.55 -6.01
N PRO A 178 6.33 -31.74 -5.28
CA PRO A 178 7.19 -32.88 -5.49
C PRO A 178 6.28 -34.08 -5.27
N SER A 179 5.93 -34.76 -6.35
CA SER A 179 5.26 -36.04 -6.26
C SER A 179 6.28 -36.94 -5.60
N PHE A 180 6.19 -37.04 -4.27
CA PHE A 180 6.94 -37.98 -3.46
C PHE A 180 6.60 -39.36 -3.99
N THR A 181 7.42 -39.82 -4.94
CA THR A 181 7.43 -41.21 -5.33
C THR A 181 8.12 -41.89 -4.18
N THR A 182 7.34 -42.47 -3.28
CA THR A 182 7.82 -43.27 -2.16
C THR A 182 8.61 -44.46 -2.73
N VAL A 183 9.90 -44.27 -2.99
CA VAL A 183 10.82 -45.36 -3.28
C VAL A 183 11.11 -46.02 -1.94
N LEU A 184 10.37 -47.10 -1.65
CA LEU A 184 10.66 -48.02 -0.57
C LEU A 184 12.02 -48.67 -0.86
N ASN A 185 13.08 -48.18 -0.23
CA ASN A 185 14.39 -48.81 -0.27
C ASN A 185 14.58 -49.65 1.02
N PRO A 186 14.67 -50.98 0.94
CA PRO A 186 14.92 -51.83 2.11
C PRO A 186 16.41 -51.75 2.45
N THR A 187 16.76 -51.17 3.60
CA THR A 187 18.15 -51.19 4.09
C THR A 187 18.26 -52.10 5.30
N SER A 188 19.12 -53.09 5.10
CA SER A 188 19.41 -54.25 5.91
C SER A 188 19.93 -53.91 7.31
N SER A 189 19.52 -54.75 8.24
CA SER A 189 20.09 -54.94 9.58
C SER A 189 21.62 -55.12 9.55
N SER A 190 22.33 -54.44 10.46
CA SER A 190 23.45 -55.06 11.17
C SER A 190 23.65 -54.42 12.55
N ASN A 191 23.51 -55.27 13.56
CA ASN A 191 23.99 -55.07 14.93
C ASN A 191 25.52 -55.03 14.94
N ILE A 192 26.12 -54.28 15.89
CA ILE A 192 27.10 -54.77 16.89
C ILE A 192 27.38 -53.62 17.89
N ALA A 193 27.47 -54.00 19.16
CA ALA A 193 27.53 -53.17 20.37
C ALA A 193 29.00 -52.91 20.84
N PRO A 194 29.31 -52.72 22.15
CA PRO A 194 29.58 -51.41 22.78
C PRO A 194 30.99 -51.29 23.44
N SER A 195 31.37 -50.08 23.88
CA SER A 195 32.42 -49.85 24.91
C SER A 195 32.21 -48.45 25.53
N ALA A 196 31.71 -48.37 26.77
CA ALA A 196 32.50 -48.26 28.01
C ALA A 196 33.09 -46.84 28.22
N LEU A 197 32.45 -46.01 29.06
CA LEU A 197 32.72 -45.82 30.50
C LEU A 197 33.91 -44.87 30.77
N VAL A 198 33.63 -43.64 31.21
CA VAL A 198 34.29 -43.00 32.37
C VAL A 198 33.30 -42.05 33.05
N ALA A 199 33.12 -42.28 34.35
CA ALA A 199 32.32 -41.51 35.29
C ALA A 199 33.10 -40.31 35.85
N ALA A 200 32.38 -39.27 36.27
CA ALA A 200 32.73 -38.52 37.47
C ALA A 200 31.46 -37.89 38.07
N ALA A 201 31.13 -38.37 39.27
CA ALA A 201 30.08 -37.87 40.13
C ALA A 201 30.59 -36.69 40.97
N SER A 202 29.71 -35.75 41.30
CA SER A 202 29.72 -35.12 42.62
C SER A 202 28.29 -34.78 43.05
N THR A 203 27.84 -35.58 44.01
CA THR A 203 26.68 -35.43 44.88
C THR A 203 26.83 -34.22 45.79
N HIS A 204 25.77 -33.41 45.93
CA HIS A 204 25.51 -32.69 47.16
C HIS A 204 24.00 -32.56 47.38
N ASP A 205 23.43 -33.58 48.02
CA ASP A 205 22.11 -33.50 48.67
C ASP A 205 22.29 -32.93 50.08
N THR A 206 21.53 -31.89 50.39
CA THR A 206 20.81 -31.83 51.67
C THR A 206 19.47 -31.11 51.48
N PRO A 207 18.43 -31.51 52.23
CA PRO A 207 17.03 -31.25 51.91
C PRO A 207 16.55 -29.92 52.52
N THR A 208 15.31 -29.52 52.20
CA THR A 208 14.25 -29.00 53.12
C THR A 208 13.38 -27.92 52.43
N ILE A 209 12.14 -28.32 52.09
CA ILE A 209 10.88 -27.55 52.18
C ILE A 209 10.85 -26.15 51.54
N VAL A 210 10.28 -26.03 50.32
CA VAL A 210 9.21 -25.04 49.96
C VAL A 210 8.47 -25.56 48.72
N ALA A 211 7.40 -26.34 48.89
CA ALA A 211 6.55 -26.81 47.81
C ALA A 211 5.11 -26.32 48.01
N VAL A 212 4.83 -25.03 47.76
CA VAL A 212 3.44 -24.52 47.59
C VAL A 212 3.30 -23.37 46.55
N ALA A 213 4.36 -22.83 45.94
CA ALA A 213 4.26 -21.54 45.23
C ALA A 213 4.23 -21.60 43.68
N VAL A 214 3.68 -22.65 43.05
CA VAL A 214 3.57 -22.73 41.56
C VAL A 214 2.16 -23.03 41.04
N ILE A 215 1.19 -23.32 41.91
CA ILE A 215 -0.18 -23.69 41.47
C ILE A 215 -1.03 -22.45 41.14
N VAL A 216 -0.76 -21.30 41.76
CA VAL A 216 -1.54 -20.06 41.55
C VAL A 216 -1.38 -19.46 40.13
N PRO A 217 -0.18 -19.34 39.53
CA PRO A 217 -0.05 -18.70 38.23
C PRO A 217 -0.65 -19.53 37.07
N ILE A 218 -0.61 -20.86 37.16
CA ILE A 218 -1.17 -21.74 36.10
C ILE A 218 -2.71 -21.67 36.11
N GLY A 219 -3.33 -21.65 37.29
CA GLY A 219 -4.78 -21.48 37.41
C GLY A 219 -5.28 -20.14 36.86
N ALA A 220 -4.56 -19.05 37.15
CA ALA A 220 -4.86 -17.73 36.60
C ALA A 220 -4.70 -17.69 35.07
N PHE A 221 -3.62 -18.29 34.55
CA PHE A 221 -3.37 -18.36 33.10
C PHE A 221 -4.45 -19.15 32.35
N LEU A 222 -4.89 -20.30 32.89
CA LEU A 222 -5.96 -21.10 32.31
C LEU A 222 -7.33 -20.40 32.37
N LEU A 223 -7.62 -19.63 33.43
CA LEU A 223 -8.83 -18.79 33.51
C LEU A 223 -8.82 -17.65 32.48
N ILE A 224 -7.67 -17.02 32.24
CA ILE A 224 -7.52 -15.99 31.21
C ILE A 224 -7.73 -16.59 29.82
N LEU A 225 -7.11 -17.73 29.50
CA LEU A 225 -7.32 -18.40 28.22
C LEU A 225 -8.78 -18.85 28.03
N CYS A 226 -9.41 -19.39 29.08
CA CYS A 226 -10.81 -19.79 29.05
C CYS A 226 -11.75 -18.60 28.81
N THR A 227 -11.52 -17.46 29.46
CA THR A 227 -12.33 -16.24 29.24
C THR A 227 -12.13 -15.65 27.85
N ILE A 228 -10.91 -15.64 27.30
CA ILE A 228 -10.64 -15.23 25.90
C ILE A 228 -11.35 -16.18 24.92
N TYR A 229 -11.26 -17.50 25.14
CA TYR A 229 -11.91 -18.50 24.29
C TYR A 229 -13.44 -18.36 24.31
N LEU A 230 -14.04 -18.21 25.50
CA LEU A 230 -15.48 -18.01 25.63
C LEU A 230 -15.96 -16.68 25.04
N ARG A 231 -15.18 -15.59 25.17
CA ARG A 231 -15.47 -14.31 24.50
C ARG A 231 -15.43 -14.44 22.98
N ARG A 232 -14.40 -15.11 22.43
CA ARG A 232 -14.30 -15.40 21.00
C ARG A 232 -15.48 -16.26 20.51
N ARG A 233 -15.88 -17.28 21.28
CA ARG A 233 -17.01 -18.16 20.95
C ARG A 233 -18.36 -17.45 21.03
N TRP A 234 -18.57 -16.59 22.03
CA TRP A 234 -19.79 -15.78 22.15
C TRP A 234 -19.90 -14.73 21.03
N ARG A 235 -18.79 -14.11 20.61
CA ARG A 235 -18.79 -13.19 19.47
C ARG A 235 -19.22 -13.89 18.18
N ARG A 236 -18.73 -15.11 17.91
CA ARG A 236 -19.17 -15.90 16.74
C ARG A 236 -20.67 -16.23 16.77
N ARG A 237 -21.27 -16.42 17.95
CA ARG A 237 -22.72 -16.69 18.06
C ARG A 237 -23.58 -15.46 17.83
N ARG A 238 -23.12 -14.27 18.22
CA ARG A 238 -23.90 -13.02 18.01
C ARG A 238 -23.91 -12.55 16.55
N GLN A 239 -22.96 -13.00 15.74
CA GLN A 239 -22.95 -12.67 14.30
C GLN A 239 -23.98 -13.46 13.49
N THR A 240 -24.60 -14.51 14.03
CA THR A 240 -25.61 -15.29 13.31
C THR A 240 -27.05 -14.73 13.43
N GLU A 241 -27.28 -13.71 14.26
CA GLU A 241 -28.65 -13.23 14.55
C GLU A 241 -29.00 -11.85 13.95
N MET A 242 -28.12 -11.19 13.18
CA MET A 242 -28.41 -9.84 12.64
C MET A 242 -28.70 -9.80 11.14
N THR A 243 -28.90 -10.93 10.47
CA THR A 243 -29.42 -10.96 9.09
C THR A 243 -30.91 -11.28 9.07
N THR A 244 -31.75 -10.42 9.66
CA THR A 244 -33.17 -10.33 9.32
C THR A 244 -33.72 -8.99 9.77
N SER A 245 -33.67 -8.01 8.85
CA SER A 245 -34.70 -6.99 8.58
C SER A 245 -34.05 -5.66 8.16
N GLN A 246 -33.83 -5.47 6.86
CA GLN A 246 -33.76 -4.12 6.31
C GLN A 246 -34.61 -4.03 5.03
N PRO A 247 -35.38 -2.94 4.83
CA PRO A 247 -36.37 -2.86 3.76
C PRO A 247 -35.71 -2.73 2.40
N ARG A 248 -36.33 -3.41 1.45
CA ARG A 248 -36.06 -3.40 0.01
C ARG A 248 -36.05 -1.96 -0.54
N ALA A 249 -34.87 -1.34 -0.55
CA ALA A 249 -34.59 -0.18 -1.37
C ALA A 249 -34.31 -0.64 -2.82
N SER A 250 -34.84 0.14 -3.75
CA SER A 250 -34.90 -0.09 -5.19
C SER A 250 -33.53 -0.37 -5.81
N PRO A 251 -33.45 -1.21 -6.87
CA PRO A 251 -32.19 -1.52 -7.53
C PRO A 251 -31.68 -0.29 -8.28
N PHE A 252 -30.66 0.35 -7.71
CA PHE A 252 -29.84 1.30 -8.45
C PHE A 252 -28.91 0.49 -9.34
N THR A 253 -29.16 0.52 -10.64
CA THR A 253 -28.32 -0.12 -11.65
C THR A 253 -26.98 0.63 -11.74
N LEU A 254 -25.97 0.15 -11.01
CA LEU A 254 -24.60 0.61 -11.17
C LEU A 254 -24.02 0.10 -12.50
N PRO A 255 -23.23 0.92 -13.23
CA PRO A 255 -22.56 0.49 -14.46
C PRO A 255 -21.52 -0.59 -14.16
N SER A 256 -21.71 -1.77 -14.73
CA SER A 256 -20.88 -2.97 -14.56
C SER A 256 -19.54 -2.93 -15.31
N HIS A 257 -18.87 -1.78 -15.39
CA HIS A 257 -17.68 -1.58 -16.25
C HIS A 257 -16.33 -1.53 -15.53
N ILE A 258 -16.25 -1.63 -14.21
CA ILE A 258 -14.98 -1.69 -13.47
C ILE A 258 -15.05 -2.76 -12.37
N LEU A 259 -15.42 -3.99 -12.74
CA LEU A 259 -14.75 -5.11 -12.11
C LEU A 259 -13.45 -5.27 -12.89
N PRO A 260 -12.28 -5.48 -12.24
CA PRO A 260 -11.13 -5.98 -12.96
C PRO A 260 -11.62 -7.23 -13.67
N GLN A 261 -11.73 -7.14 -15.00
CA GLN A 261 -12.02 -8.30 -15.83
C GLN A 261 -11.13 -9.40 -15.30
N LYS A 262 -11.71 -10.58 -14.98
CA LYS A 262 -11.00 -11.83 -14.67
C LYS A 262 -9.58 -11.66 -15.17
N LEU A 263 -8.62 -11.49 -14.24
CA LEU A 263 -7.21 -11.27 -14.56
C LEU A 263 -6.76 -12.48 -15.37
N ASN A 264 -7.02 -12.41 -16.67
CA ASN A 264 -6.64 -13.37 -17.66
C ASN A 264 -5.18 -13.03 -17.85
N CYS A 265 -4.31 -13.71 -17.12
CA CYS A 265 -2.89 -13.62 -17.34
C CYS A 265 -2.66 -13.84 -18.83
N PRO A 266 -2.17 -12.81 -19.56
CA PRO A 266 -1.85 -12.96 -20.95
C PRO A 266 -0.56 -13.76 -21.01
N TRP A 267 -0.65 -15.06 -20.81
CA TRP A 267 0.43 -15.96 -21.17
C TRP A 267 0.55 -15.90 -22.69
N LYS A 268 1.48 -15.08 -23.20
CA LYS A 268 1.97 -15.25 -24.56
C LYS A 268 2.75 -16.57 -24.56
N PRO A 269 2.30 -17.61 -25.28
CA PRO A 269 3.16 -18.77 -25.47
C PRO A 269 4.47 -18.27 -26.09
N SER A 270 5.59 -18.53 -25.42
CA SER A 270 6.90 -18.28 -26.01
C SER A 270 6.92 -18.96 -27.37
N THR A 271 7.05 -18.14 -28.43
CA THR A 271 7.26 -18.63 -29.78
C THR A 271 8.51 -19.49 -29.74
N VAL A 272 8.30 -20.81 -29.80
CA VAL A 272 9.39 -21.78 -29.96
C VAL A 272 10.09 -21.39 -31.25
N VAL A 273 11.28 -20.79 -31.13
CA VAL A 273 12.15 -20.53 -32.28
C VAL A 273 12.47 -21.91 -32.88
N PRO A 274 12.08 -22.19 -34.13
CA PRO A 274 12.44 -23.43 -34.77
C PRO A 274 13.96 -23.49 -34.85
N VAL A 275 14.56 -24.52 -34.24
CA VAL A 275 15.97 -24.85 -34.48
C VAL A 275 16.10 -25.14 -35.98
N PRO A 276 16.93 -24.40 -36.73
CA PRO A 276 17.11 -24.68 -38.16
C PRO A 276 17.81 -26.02 -38.32
N ALA A 277 17.15 -26.94 -39.03
CA ALA A 277 17.77 -28.17 -39.49
C ALA A 277 18.89 -27.87 -40.49
N PRO A 278 19.98 -28.67 -40.52
CA PRO A 278 21.09 -28.45 -41.43
C PRO A 278 20.67 -28.65 -42.89
N ALA A 279 21.16 -27.76 -43.74
CA ALA A 279 20.86 -27.64 -45.15
C ALA A 279 21.28 -28.87 -45.97
N LEU A 280 20.38 -29.33 -46.85
CA LEU A 280 20.74 -30.05 -48.06
C LEU A 280 20.22 -29.26 -49.27
N SER A 281 21.16 -28.97 -50.16
CA SER A 281 21.05 -28.26 -51.43
C SER A 281 20.05 -28.90 -52.40
N SER A 282 19.40 -28.11 -53.27
CA SER A 282 19.85 -27.89 -54.66
C SER A 282 18.71 -27.44 -55.63
N TRP A 283 19.06 -26.47 -56.50
CA TRP A 283 18.56 -26.07 -57.84
C TRP A 283 17.06 -25.69 -58.01
N THR A 284 16.71 -24.41 -58.24
CA THR A 284 16.80 -23.56 -59.48
C THR A 284 15.68 -23.83 -60.49
N ILE A 285 14.90 -22.78 -60.81
CA ILE A 285 14.67 -22.21 -62.16
C ILE A 285 13.72 -21.00 -62.03
N GLU A 286 14.23 -19.83 -62.43
CA GLU A 286 13.51 -18.61 -62.82
C GLU A 286 12.99 -18.77 -64.27
N PRO A 287 11.90 -18.08 -64.69
CA PRO A 287 12.16 -16.93 -65.58
C PRO A 287 11.14 -15.76 -65.52
N LEU A 288 11.71 -14.54 -65.45
CA LEU A 288 11.60 -13.38 -66.36
C LEU A 288 10.26 -12.69 -66.74
N SER A 289 10.29 -11.36 -66.52
CA SER A 289 9.97 -10.21 -67.40
C SER A 289 8.55 -9.58 -67.50
N LEU A 290 8.36 -8.43 -66.79
CA LEU A 290 8.22 -7.01 -67.23
C LEU A 290 7.10 -6.53 -68.23
N PRO A 291 6.75 -5.20 -68.26
CA PRO A 291 5.40 -4.57 -68.22
C PRO A 291 4.98 -3.93 -69.60
N PRO A 292 3.97 -3.02 -69.84
CA PRO A 292 3.66 -1.70 -69.17
C PRO A 292 2.19 -1.14 -69.22
N SER A 293 2.02 0.07 -68.65
CA SER A 293 1.19 1.23 -69.09
C SER A 293 -0.30 1.45 -68.68
N HIS A 294 -0.56 2.72 -68.29
CA HIS A 294 -1.79 3.53 -68.02
C HIS A 294 -2.81 3.64 -69.21
N PRO A 295 -3.88 4.50 -69.23
CA PRO A 295 -4.73 5.22 -68.23
C PRO A 295 -6.27 5.13 -68.53
N ALA A 296 -7.08 6.00 -67.87
CA ALA A 296 -8.40 6.59 -68.24
C ALA A 296 -9.57 6.18 -67.31
N SER A 297 -10.14 7.11 -66.54
CA SER A 297 -11.16 8.14 -66.89
C SER A 297 -12.56 7.56 -67.10
N GLY A 298 -13.51 8.00 -66.27
CA GLY A 298 -14.92 7.59 -66.31
C GLY A 298 -15.79 8.42 -65.37
N TYR A 299 -16.21 9.60 -65.86
CA TYR A 299 -17.36 10.39 -65.41
C TYR A 299 -18.66 9.56 -65.41
N VAL A 300 -19.53 9.65 -64.40
CA VAL A 300 -21.01 9.72 -64.58
C VAL A 300 -21.67 10.51 -63.43
N ASN A 301 -22.52 11.44 -63.84
CA ASN A 301 -23.45 12.30 -63.11
C ASN A 301 -24.44 11.57 -62.19
N GLY A 302 -24.87 12.24 -61.12
CA GLY A 302 -26.03 11.86 -60.31
C GLY A 302 -26.57 13.05 -59.51
N SER A 303 -27.25 13.96 -60.21
CA SER A 303 -28.02 15.08 -59.67
C SER A 303 -29.26 14.62 -58.89
N GLY A 304 -29.46 15.15 -57.68
CA GLY A 304 -30.70 15.03 -56.91
C GLY A 304 -30.74 16.06 -55.79
N ARG A 305 -31.70 16.98 -55.87
CA ARG A 305 -31.78 18.30 -55.21
C ARG A 305 -32.68 18.21 -53.94
N PRO A 306 -33.12 19.32 -53.31
CA PRO A 306 -32.69 19.78 -51.99
C PRO A 306 -33.78 19.68 -50.90
N VAL A 307 -33.40 19.85 -49.62
CA VAL A 307 -34.36 20.30 -48.58
C VAL A 307 -33.76 21.43 -47.75
N THR A 308 -34.59 22.47 -47.65
CA THR A 308 -34.45 23.80 -47.09
C THR A 308 -34.74 23.82 -45.59
N ALA A 309 -33.99 24.60 -44.80
CA ALA A 309 -34.44 25.25 -43.56
C ALA A 309 -33.37 26.27 -43.13
N SER A 310 -33.50 27.56 -43.50
CA SER A 310 -34.12 28.64 -42.71
C SER A 310 -33.34 29.02 -41.44
N VAL A 311 -32.44 29.99 -41.60
CA VAL A 311 -31.83 30.80 -40.54
C VAL A 311 -32.62 32.10 -40.40
N PRO A 312 -32.98 32.57 -39.19
CA PRO A 312 -33.40 33.93 -38.98
C PRO A 312 -32.31 34.79 -38.31
N SER A 313 -32.23 36.02 -38.79
CA SER A 313 -31.30 37.08 -38.37
C SER A 313 -31.88 37.98 -37.26
N ALA A 314 -31.07 38.26 -36.23
CA ALA A 314 -30.78 39.56 -35.54
C ALA A 314 -31.93 40.39 -34.87
N PRO A 315 -31.64 41.52 -34.15
CA PRO A 315 -30.83 41.84 -32.94
C PRO A 315 -31.68 42.72 -31.93
N PRO A 316 -31.23 43.74 -31.13
CA PRO A 316 -29.91 44.17 -30.58
C PRO A 316 -29.89 44.60 -29.06
N SER A 317 -28.67 44.94 -28.58
CA SER A 317 -28.25 46.05 -27.66
C SER A 317 -28.56 46.09 -26.14
N SER A 318 -27.49 46.22 -25.33
CA SER A 318 -27.28 47.15 -24.19
C SER A 318 -25.82 47.02 -23.70
N GLN A 319 -24.93 47.99 -23.96
CA GLN A 319 -24.49 49.12 -23.10
C GLN A 319 -24.02 48.76 -21.69
N GLN A 320 -22.70 48.87 -21.44
CA GLN A 320 -22.06 49.50 -20.26
C GLN A 320 -20.54 49.58 -20.52
N ALA A 321 -20.03 50.77 -20.88
CA ALA A 321 -19.41 51.74 -19.99
C ALA A 321 -18.00 51.30 -19.51
N GLN A 322 -17.01 51.55 -20.38
CA GLN A 322 -15.58 51.47 -20.07
C GLN A 322 -15.14 52.81 -19.47
N GLY A 323 -14.73 52.80 -18.20
CA GLY A 323 -14.14 53.95 -17.51
C GLY A 323 -12.63 53.76 -17.38
N ASP A 324 -11.88 54.65 -18.00
CA ASP A 324 -10.44 54.84 -17.82
C ASP A 324 -10.16 55.48 -16.45
N ILE A 325 -9.37 54.83 -15.59
CA ILE A 325 -8.59 55.52 -14.55
C ILE A 325 -7.20 54.88 -14.48
N VAL A 326 -6.21 55.69 -14.84
CA VAL A 326 -4.78 55.46 -14.70
C VAL A 326 -4.41 55.69 -13.23
N GLU A 327 -3.87 54.67 -12.56
CA GLU A 327 -3.26 54.78 -11.22
C GLU A 327 -1.74 54.53 -11.30
N PRO A 328 -0.88 55.38 -10.72
CA PRO A 328 0.57 55.23 -10.77
C PRO A 328 1.13 54.29 -9.68
N PRO A 329 2.34 53.74 -9.86
CA PRO A 329 2.88 52.75 -8.93
C PRO A 329 3.37 53.40 -7.62
N ARG A 330 2.89 52.85 -6.49
CA ARG A 330 3.44 53.13 -5.15
C ARG A 330 4.87 52.59 -5.03
N ARG A 331 5.80 53.49 -4.72
CA ARG A 331 7.14 53.17 -4.18
C ARG A 331 7.00 52.40 -2.87
N ILE A 332 7.57 51.21 -2.81
CA ILE A 332 7.89 50.51 -1.57
C ILE A 332 9.30 50.95 -1.15
N SER A 333 9.37 51.72 -0.06
CA SER A 333 10.62 52.08 0.61
C SER A 333 10.94 50.99 1.63
N TYR A 334 12.07 50.30 1.46
CA TYR A 334 12.63 49.42 2.49
C TYR A 334 13.40 50.24 3.53
N PRO A 335 13.20 50.05 4.84
CA PRO A 335 14.16 50.50 5.83
C PRO A 335 15.28 49.47 6.01
N ASN A 336 16.49 50.01 5.96
CA ASN A 336 17.79 49.43 6.22
C ASN A 336 17.92 48.91 7.67
N PRO A 337 18.46 47.70 7.95
CA PRO A 337 18.80 47.30 9.31
C PRO A 337 20.22 47.75 9.64
N ALA A 338 20.33 48.86 10.39
CA ALA A 338 21.56 49.22 11.08
C ALA A 338 21.55 48.64 12.50
N SER A 339 22.72 48.10 12.82
CA SER A 339 23.19 47.46 14.02
C SER A 339 23.08 48.28 15.32
N GLN A 340 23.08 47.53 16.43
CA GLN A 340 23.87 47.69 17.67
C GLN A 340 23.09 47.75 19.00
N SER A 341 23.73 47.09 19.98
CA SER A 341 23.88 47.51 21.38
C SER A 341 22.86 47.02 22.42
N THR A 342 23.26 45.91 23.06
CA THR A 342 23.42 45.74 24.53
C THR A 342 22.55 46.57 25.49
N SER A 343 21.79 45.90 26.36
CA SER A 343 21.68 46.31 27.76
C SER A 343 21.28 45.14 28.67
N SER A 344 22.21 44.78 29.54
CA SER A 344 22.03 43.96 30.74
C SER A 344 21.22 44.71 31.80
N ARG A 345 20.20 44.08 32.40
CA ARG A 345 19.68 44.54 33.70
C ARG A 345 19.19 43.39 34.60
N LEU A 346 19.81 43.36 35.77
CA LEU A 346 19.56 42.53 36.95
C LEU A 346 18.28 42.89 37.72
N SER A 347 17.91 41.95 38.61
CA SER A 347 17.06 42.07 39.83
C SER A 347 15.57 41.83 39.57
N ARG A 348 14.81 41.07 40.38
CA ARG A 348 14.98 40.62 41.78
C ARG A 348 13.89 39.54 42.08
N TYR A 349 14.21 38.51 42.88
CA TYR A 349 13.25 37.60 43.56
C TYR A 349 12.44 38.35 44.65
N PRO A 350 11.24 37.86 45.06
CA PRO A 350 11.17 37.00 46.26
C PRO A 350 10.13 35.84 46.25
N THR A 351 10.56 34.68 46.80
CA THR A 351 9.89 33.67 47.70
C THR A 351 8.34 33.56 47.73
N SER A 352 7.71 32.43 47.32
CA SER A 352 7.40 31.15 48.06
C SER A 352 6.23 31.24 49.09
N PRO A 353 5.52 30.14 49.51
CA PRO A 353 5.58 28.70 49.19
C PRO A 353 4.21 27.94 49.06
N SER A 354 4.31 26.60 48.95
CA SER A 354 3.31 25.52 49.23
C SER A 354 2.57 24.94 48.00
N SER A 355 2.31 23.64 47.84
CA SER A 355 2.80 22.35 48.38
C SER A 355 2.04 21.21 47.67
N ALA A 356 2.67 20.03 47.51
CA ALA A 356 2.15 18.67 47.16
C ALA A 356 2.85 18.09 45.91
N SER A 357 3.90 17.29 46.07
CA SER A 357 3.91 15.84 46.33
C SER A 357 3.38 14.99 45.16
N SER A 358 4.29 14.54 44.29
CA SER A 358 4.17 13.24 43.61
C SER A 358 5.56 12.74 43.23
N SER A 359 5.81 11.52 43.66
CA SER A 359 7.05 10.74 43.64
C SER A 359 7.59 10.45 42.24
N SER A 360 8.84 10.86 42.01
CA SER A 360 9.67 10.47 40.87
C SER A 360 10.40 9.16 41.19
N TYR A 361 10.20 8.14 40.36
CA TYR A 361 11.08 6.96 40.32
C TYR A 361 12.31 7.32 39.49
N GLY A 362 13.45 7.49 40.16
CA GLY A 362 14.75 7.61 39.52
C GLY A 362 15.21 6.25 38.99
N VAL A 363 15.36 6.13 37.67
CA VAL A 363 16.08 5.03 37.03
C VAL A 363 17.56 5.42 36.99
N VAL A 364 18.37 4.70 37.75
CA VAL A 364 19.84 4.79 37.70
C VAL A 364 20.31 3.91 36.54
N ILE A 365 20.76 4.53 35.44
CA ILE A 365 21.46 3.82 34.36
C ILE A 365 22.96 3.82 34.68
N TYR A 366 23.51 2.64 34.92
CA TYR A 366 24.96 2.43 34.96
C TYR A 366 25.48 2.38 33.52
N VAL A 367 26.26 3.38 33.11
CA VAL A 367 27.04 3.34 31.88
C VAL A 367 28.39 2.69 32.20
N HIS A 368 28.57 1.45 31.76
CA HIS A 368 29.89 0.82 31.71
C HIS A 368 30.66 1.40 30.51
N ASN A 369 31.66 2.24 30.79
CA ASN A 369 32.71 2.58 29.83
C ASN A 369 33.65 1.38 29.69
N LEU A 370 33.60 0.72 28.54
CA LEU A 370 34.65 -0.17 28.06
C LEU A 370 35.70 0.67 27.35
N GLN A 371 36.83 0.87 28.03
CA GLN A 371 38.08 1.31 27.42
C GLN A 371 38.91 0.05 27.23
N ASP A 372 39.20 -0.31 25.98
CA ASP A 372 40.13 -1.38 25.60
C ASP A 372 41.37 -0.75 24.91
N PRO A 373 42.49 -1.50 24.82
CA PRO A 373 43.82 -1.08 25.30
C PRO A 373 44.68 -0.19 24.40
#